data_AF-A0A7J0CQT9-F1
#
_entry.id   AF-A0A7J0CQT9-F1
#
_cell.length_a   1.000
_cell.length_b   1.000
_cell.length_c   1.000
_cell.angle_alpha   90.00
_cell.angle_beta   90.00
_cell.angle_gamma   90.00
#
_symmetry.space_group_name_H-M   'P 1'
#
loop_
_entity.id
_entity.type
_entity.pdbx_description
1 polymer ?
#
loop_
_entity_poly.entity_id
_entity_poly.type
_entity_poly.pdbx_seq_one_letter_code
_entity_poly.pdbx_strand_id
1 'polypeptide(L)'
;MPVHVPRSVPTASAVVPYAAARRHLVPQGTFDFFGTQKTNAAIEAVQNEDLADVVGEEALADHRTGAAQNRAVGKVIDLTAHDETEQIDVAELRGAVS
;
A
#
# COMPACT_ATOMS: atom_id res chain seq x y z
N MET A 1 33.99 -50.45 13.42
CA MET A 1 33.58 -50.17 12.02
C MET A 1 32.54 -49.05 12.06
N PRO A 2 32.83 -47.81 11.64
CA PRO A 2 31.81 -46.76 11.62
C PRO A 2 30.95 -46.89 10.35
N VAL A 3 29.65 -47.09 10.54
CA VAL A 3 28.66 -47.15 9.44
C VAL A 3 28.30 -45.72 9.05
N HIS A 4 28.56 -45.34 7.80
CA HIS A 4 28.18 -44.04 7.26
C HIS A 4 26.73 -44.08 6.79
N VAL A 5 25.91 -43.18 7.33
CA VAL A 5 24.53 -42.97 6.86
C VAL A 5 24.53 -41.93 5.75
N PRO A 6 24.07 -42.24 4.53
CA PRO A 6 24.02 -41.25 3.45
C PRO A 6 22.95 -40.21 3.76
N ARG A 7 23.30 -38.93 3.64
CA ARG A 7 22.35 -37.82 3.76
C ARG A 7 21.60 -37.68 2.44
N SER A 8 20.27 -37.62 2.48
CA SER A 8 19.46 -37.35 1.29
C SER A 8 19.60 -35.88 0.88
N VAL A 9 19.72 -35.65 -0.42
CA VAL A 9 19.81 -34.32 -1.01
C VAL A 9 18.51 -34.06 -1.78
N PRO A 10 17.86 -32.89 -1.64
CA PRO A 10 16.65 -32.58 -2.39
C PRO A 10 16.93 -32.46 -3.89
N THR A 11 16.00 -32.95 -4.71
CA THR A 11 16.02 -32.86 -6.17
C THR A 11 15.68 -31.44 -6.63
N ALA A 12 16.53 -30.87 -7.49
CA ALA A 12 16.31 -29.53 -8.05
C ALA A 12 15.24 -29.53 -9.15
N SER A 13 14.40 -28.48 -9.17
CA SER A 13 13.39 -28.25 -10.22
C SER A 13 13.91 -27.22 -11.24
N ALA A 14 13.66 -27.45 -12.53
CA ALA A 14 14.01 -26.52 -13.59
C ALA A 14 12.95 -25.41 -13.75
N VAL A 15 13.40 -24.21 -14.11
CA VAL A 15 12.53 -23.05 -14.37
C VAL A 15 12.24 -22.95 -15.87
N VAL A 16 10.97 -22.78 -16.24
CA VAL A 16 10.54 -22.58 -17.63
C VAL A 16 10.88 -21.15 -18.08
N PRO A 17 11.58 -20.95 -19.21
CA PRO A 17 11.82 -19.62 -19.75
C PRO A 17 10.51 -18.99 -20.23
N TYR A 18 10.29 -17.75 -19.81
CA TYR A 18 9.13 -16.97 -20.25
C TYR A 18 9.16 -16.80 -21.78
N ALA A 19 8.06 -17.12 -22.46
CA ALA A 19 7.94 -16.91 -23.89
C ALA A 19 8.11 -15.41 -24.22
N ALA A 20 8.96 -15.09 -25.20
CA ALA A 20 9.19 -13.70 -25.59
C ALA A 20 7.86 -13.05 -26.00
N ALA A 21 7.46 -12.01 -25.25
CA ALA A 21 6.29 -11.22 -25.57
C ALA A 21 6.43 -10.64 -26.98
N ARG A 22 5.42 -10.83 -27.84
CA ARG A 22 5.38 -10.18 -29.16
C ARG A 22 5.41 -8.68 -28.91
N ARG A 23 6.40 -7.99 -29.50
CA ARG A 23 6.46 -6.52 -29.48
C ARG A 23 5.21 -6.01 -30.21
N HIS A 24 4.29 -5.41 -29.47
CA HIS A 24 3.19 -4.66 -30.04
C HIS A 24 3.77 -3.54 -30.90
N LEU A 25 3.23 -3.35 -32.11
CA LEU A 25 3.59 -2.22 -32.97
C LEU A 25 3.42 -0.93 -32.16
N VAL A 26 4.48 -0.14 -32.07
CA VAL A 26 4.45 1.19 -31.45
C VAL A 26 3.38 2.01 -32.20
N PRO A 27 2.34 2.51 -31.53
CA PRO A 27 1.32 3.31 -32.19
C PRO A 27 1.95 4.57 -32.78
N GLN A 28 1.74 4.79 -34.08
CA GLN A 28 2.21 5.94 -34.86
C GLN A 28 1.41 7.22 -34.54
N GLY A 29 1.18 7.51 -33.26
CA GLY A 29 0.38 8.66 -32.81
C GLY A 29 1.18 9.52 -31.84
N THR A 30 1.15 10.85 -32.03
CA THR A 30 1.79 11.84 -31.15
C THR A 30 0.99 12.08 -29.86
N PHE A 31 0.42 11.02 -29.27
CA PHE A 31 -0.44 11.15 -28.10
C PHE A 31 0.36 11.68 -26.91
N ASP A 32 0.20 12.97 -26.65
CA ASP A 32 0.82 13.69 -25.54
C ASP A 32 -0.18 13.72 -24.39
N PHE A 33 -0.11 12.69 -23.53
CA PHE A 33 -1.01 12.54 -22.39
C PHE A 33 -0.94 13.73 -21.41
N PHE A 34 0.19 14.42 -21.35
CA PHE A 34 0.44 15.52 -20.42
C PHE A 34 0.51 16.90 -21.09
N GLY A 35 0.36 17.00 -22.41
CA GLY A 35 0.34 18.27 -23.17
C GLY A 35 1.66 19.06 -23.17
N THR A 36 2.79 18.40 -22.91
CA THR A 36 4.11 19.02 -22.68
C THR A 36 4.70 19.75 -23.89
N GLN A 37 4.21 19.48 -25.12
CA GLN A 37 4.77 20.10 -26.32
C GLN A 37 4.53 21.62 -26.43
N LYS A 38 3.60 22.17 -25.64
CA LYS A 38 3.32 23.63 -25.60
C LYS A 38 3.84 24.33 -24.33
N THR A 39 4.45 23.60 -23.39
CA THR A 39 4.67 24.09 -22.02
C THR A 39 6.10 24.50 -21.70
N ASN A 40 7.08 24.36 -22.61
CA ASN A 40 8.48 24.66 -22.30
C ASN A 40 8.69 26.07 -21.71
N ALA A 41 8.04 27.10 -22.26
CA ALA A 41 8.14 28.48 -21.73
C ALA A 41 7.40 28.68 -20.39
N ALA A 42 6.32 27.93 -20.13
CA ALA A 42 5.61 27.97 -18.86
C ALA A 42 6.37 27.22 -17.75
N ILE A 43 7.08 26.14 -18.12
CA ILE A 43 7.94 25.38 -17.21
C ILE A 43 9.14 26.24 -16.76
N GLU A 44 9.77 27.00 -17.66
CA GLU A 44 10.88 27.91 -17.30
C GLU A 44 10.43 29.03 -16.35
N ALA A 45 9.20 29.51 -16.47
CA ALA A 45 8.65 30.52 -15.55
C ALA A 45 8.46 29.95 -14.13
N VAL A 46 7.93 28.72 -14.03
CA VAL A 46 7.71 28.02 -12.75
C VAL A 46 9.03 27.57 -12.10
N GLN A 47 10.10 27.38 -12.87
CA GLN A 47 11.41 26.98 -12.32
C GLN A 47 12.05 28.00 -11.38
N ASN A 48 11.71 29.29 -11.53
CA ASN A 48 12.23 30.36 -10.65
C ASN A 48 11.31 30.64 -9.46
N GLU A 49 10.20 29.93 -9.34
CA GLU A 49 9.22 30.12 -8.28
C GLU A 49 9.50 29.17 -7.12
N ASP A 50 9.53 29.71 -5.90
CA ASP A 50 9.81 28.93 -4.69
C ASP A 50 8.57 28.14 -4.26
N LEU A 51 8.42 26.94 -4.81
CA LEU A 51 7.29 26.05 -4.52
C LEU A 51 7.34 25.42 -3.11
N ALA A 52 8.41 25.65 -2.34
CA ALA A 52 8.55 25.05 -1.01
C ALA A 52 7.52 25.58 -0.01
N ASP A 53 7.04 26.82 -0.20
CA ASP A 53 6.06 27.46 0.68
C ASP A 53 4.60 27.22 0.23
N VAL A 54 4.40 26.55 -0.91
CA VAL A 54 3.06 26.28 -1.44
C VAL A 54 2.45 25.08 -0.73
N VAL A 55 1.61 25.37 0.27
CA VAL A 55 0.78 24.36 0.90
C VAL A 55 -0.33 23.94 -0.08
N GLY A 56 -0.39 22.65 -0.43
CA GLY A 56 -1.44 22.10 -1.29
C GLY A 56 -2.85 22.24 -0.69
N GLU A 57 -3.88 22.29 -1.55
CA GLU A 57 -5.29 22.50 -1.14
C GLU A 57 -5.76 21.46 -0.11
N GLU A 58 -5.30 20.21 -0.22
CA GLU A 58 -5.53 19.12 0.74
C GLU A 58 -5.05 19.48 2.15
N ALA A 59 -3.81 19.95 2.28
CA ALA A 59 -3.24 20.34 3.56
C ALA A 59 -3.94 21.59 4.15
N LEU A 60 -4.43 22.49 3.29
CA LEU A 60 -5.21 23.66 3.71
C LEU A 60 -6.62 23.25 4.20
N ALA A 61 -7.24 22.26 3.56
CA ALA A 61 -8.53 21.71 3.97
C ALA A 61 -8.44 21.00 5.34
N ASP A 62 -7.38 20.24 5.59
CA ASP A 62 -7.12 19.59 6.88
C ASP A 62 -6.90 20.60 8.02
N HIS A 63 -6.28 21.73 7.71
CA HIS A 63 -6.07 22.82 8.67
C HIS A 63 -7.35 23.62 8.95
N ARG A 64 -8.18 23.87 7.93
CA ARG A 64 -9.47 24.58 8.05
C ARG A 64 -10.51 23.78 8.83
N THR A 65 -10.51 22.45 8.67
CA THR A 65 -11.42 21.54 9.39
C THR A 65 -10.94 21.20 10.79
N GLY A 66 -9.75 21.66 11.19
CA GLY A 66 -9.15 21.33 12.49
C GLY A 66 -8.83 19.85 12.66
N ALA A 67 -8.86 19.06 11.58
CA ALA A 67 -8.60 17.62 11.62
C ALA A 67 -7.17 17.32 12.07
N ALA A 68 -6.21 18.18 11.71
CA ALA A 68 -4.82 18.09 12.16
C ALA A 68 -4.67 18.21 13.69
N GLN A 69 -5.53 19.01 14.35
CA GLN A 69 -5.52 19.21 15.80
C GLN A 69 -6.21 18.07 16.57
N ASN A 70 -7.06 17.31 15.88
CA ASN A 70 -7.75 16.14 16.42
C ASN A 70 -7.00 14.83 16.19
N ARG A 71 -5.77 14.86 15.62
CA ARG A 71 -4.90 13.69 15.62
C ARG A 71 -4.57 13.36 17.07
N ALA A 72 -5.24 12.33 17.57
CA ALA A 72 -5.27 11.89 18.97
C ALA A 72 -3.91 11.32 19.45
N VAL A 73 -2.81 12.03 19.22
CA VAL A 73 -1.50 11.67 19.75
C VAL A 73 -1.56 11.91 21.26
N GLY A 74 -1.57 10.82 22.04
CA GLY A 74 -1.62 10.86 23.51
C GLY A 74 -2.98 10.61 24.14
N LYS A 75 -4.03 10.25 23.38
CA LYS A 75 -5.25 9.72 23.99
C LYS A 75 -5.03 8.26 24.38
N VAL A 76 -4.87 8.01 25.68
CA VAL A 76 -4.90 6.66 26.25
C VAL A 76 -6.36 6.25 26.38
N ILE A 77 -6.75 5.19 25.68
CA ILE A 77 -8.08 4.60 25.80
C ILE A 77 -8.05 3.69 27.03
N ASP A 78 -8.98 3.89 27.97
CA ASP A 78 -9.11 3.02 29.14
C ASP A 78 -9.81 1.72 28.73
N LEU A 79 -9.02 0.64 28.63
CA LEU A 79 -9.51 -0.69 28.33
C LEU A 79 -10.14 -1.39 29.54
N THR A 80 -9.93 -0.85 30.76
CA THR A 80 -10.54 -1.39 31.99
C THR A 80 -12.05 -1.15 32.02
N ALA A 81 -12.52 -0.11 31.34
CA ALA A 81 -13.95 0.16 31.19
C ALA A 81 -14.66 -0.79 30.20
N HIS A 82 -13.90 -1.68 29.56
CA HIS A 82 -14.35 -2.64 28.55
C HIS A 82 -13.94 -4.08 28.90
N ASP A 83 -13.64 -4.35 30.17
CA ASP A 83 -13.27 -5.69 30.62
C ASP A 83 -14.51 -6.57 30.91
N GLU A 84 -15.73 -6.07 30.62
CA GLU A 84 -16.92 -6.91 30.65
C GLU A 84 -16.80 -8.09 29.68
N THR A 85 -16.95 -9.30 30.21
CA THR A 85 -17.02 -10.52 29.42
C THR A 85 -18.44 -11.04 29.42
N GLU A 86 -19.04 -11.14 28.24
CA GLU A 86 -20.32 -11.83 28.07
C GLU A 86 -20.11 -13.33 28.22
N GLN A 87 -20.92 -13.97 29.07
CA GLN A 87 -20.83 -15.41 29.27
C GLN A 87 -21.57 -16.13 28.14
N ILE A 88 -20.82 -16.94 27.39
CA ILE A 88 -21.36 -17.73 26.29
C ILE A 88 -22.04 -18.99 26.84
N ASP A 89 -23.32 -19.21 26.50
CA ASP A 89 -24.02 -20.47 26.83
C ASP A 89 -23.55 -21.60 25.90
N VAL A 90 -22.66 -22.43 26.43
CA VAL A 90 -22.06 -23.55 25.71
C VAL A 90 -23.08 -24.65 25.40
N ALA A 91 -24.19 -24.75 26.15
CA ALA A 91 -25.20 -25.77 25.91
C ALA A 91 -25.97 -25.49 24.60
N GLU A 92 -26.34 -24.23 24.37
CA GLU A 92 -27.01 -23.79 23.14
C GLU A 92 -26.12 -24.02 21.90
N LEU A 93 -24.85 -23.63 21.98
CA LEU A 93 -23.88 -23.83 20.89
C LEU A 93 -23.69 -25.30 20.51
N ARG A 94 -23.70 -26.22 21.50
CA ARG A 94 -23.60 -27.65 21.21
C ARG A 94 -24.86 -28.20 20.53
N GLY A 95 -26.02 -27.63 20.82
CA GLY A 95 -27.27 -27.98 20.14
C GLY A 95 -27.29 -27.55 18.67
N ALA A 96 -26.71 -26.39 18.35
CA ALA A 96 -26.70 -25.83 16.99
C ALA A 96 -25.77 -26.54 15.99
N VAL A 97 -24.82 -27.34 16.48
CA VAL A 97 -23.88 -28.11 15.63
C VAL A 97 -24.49 -29.43 15.12
N SER A 98 -25.68 -29.80 15.61
CA SER A 98 -26.34 -31.07 15.28
C SER A 98 -27.22 -31.03 14.04
#